data_AF-A0A7C7U1C9-F1
#
_entry.id   AF-A0A7C7U1C9-F1
#
_cell.length_a   1.000
_cell.length_b   1.000
_cell.length_c   1.000
_cell.angle_alpha   90.00
_cell.angle_beta   90.00
_cell.angle_gamma   90.00
#
_symmetry.space_group_name_H-M   'P 1'
#
loop_
_entity.id
_entity.type
_entity.pdbx_description
1 polymer ?
#
loop_
_entity_poly.entity_id
_entity_poly.type
_entity_poly.pdbx_seq_one_letter_code
_entity_poly.pdbx_strand_id
1 'polypeptide(L)' 'MCELGLQGVSPRKFRVTTDSDHKHPIAENVLARNFEASRPNEKWTTDITYVWTAEGWLYLAVVMDLYSRRIVGWAT' A
#
# COMPACT_ATOMS: atom_id res chain seq x y z
N MET A 1 35.32 -22.65 0.66
CA MET A 1 34.02 -21.98 0.97
C MET A 1 33.76 -21.96 2.48
N CYS A 2 33.73 -23.10 3.19
CA CYS A 2 33.61 -23.12 4.65
C CYS A 2 34.79 -22.46 5.41
N GLU A 3 36.01 -22.49 4.86
CA GLU A 3 37.20 -21.86 5.47
C GLU A 3 37.15 -20.33 5.52
N LEU A 4 36.30 -19.68 4.72
CA LEU A 4 36.17 -18.21 4.71
C LEU A 4 35.03 -17.71 5.60
N GLY A 5 34.35 -18.60 6.34
CA GLY A 5 33.21 -18.25 7.19
C GLY A 5 31.98 -17.71 6.43
N LEU A 6 31.97 -17.80 5.10
CA LEU A 6 30.89 -17.31 4.27
C LEU A 6 29.72 -18.30 4.28
N GLN A 7 28.57 -17.83 4.75
CA GLN A 7 27.30 -18.54 4.64
C GLN A 7 26.36 -17.80 3.69
N GLY A 8 25.53 -18.56 2.97
CA GLY A 8 24.50 -17.99 2.10
C GLY A 8 23.44 -17.27 2.92
N VAL A 9 23.04 -16.07 2.50
CA VAL A 9 21.91 -15.37 3.10
C VAL A 9 20.62 -16.03 2.60
N SER A 10 19.98 -16.82 3.46
CA SER A 10 18.66 -17.38 3.18
C SER A 10 17.58 -16.34 3.47
N PRO A 11 16.67 -16.03 2.53
CA PRO A 11 15.55 -15.15 2.80
C PRO A 11 14.67 -15.77 3.91
N ARG A 12 14.10 -14.92 4.76
CA ARG A 12 13.16 -15.38 5.78
C ARG A 12 11.99 -16.10 5.12
N LYS A 13 11.52 -17.18 5.74
CA LYS A 13 10.33 -17.90 5.28
C LYS A 13 9.15 -16.94 5.24
N PHE A 14 8.47 -16.88 4.09
CA PHE A 14 7.24 -16.10 3.93
C PHE A 14 6.20 -16.54 4.97
N ARG A 15 5.59 -15.56 5.65
CA ARG A 15 4.54 -15.80 6.65
C ARG A 15 3.25 -15.15 6.17
N VAL A 16 2.24 -15.98 5.92
CA VAL A 16 0.89 -15.51 5.67
C VAL A 16 0.35 -14.93 6.97
N THR A 17 0.00 -13.65 6.97
CA THR A 17 -0.58 -12.94 8.13
C THR A 17 -2.10 -12.88 8.09
N THR A 18 -2.70 -13.27 6.96
CA THR A 18 -4.13 -13.15 6.68
C THR A 18 -4.77 -14.53 6.66
N ASP A 19 -5.80 -14.73 7.47
CA ASP A 19 -6.68 -15.89 7.37
C ASP A 19 -7.84 -15.54 6.44
N SER A 20 -7.79 -16.03 5.20
CA SER A 20 -8.86 -15.84 4.22
C SER A 20 -9.90 -16.96 4.24
N ASP A 21 -9.68 -18.04 5.01
CA ASP A 21 -10.57 -19.20 5.10
C ASP A 21 -11.38 -19.16 6.41
N HIS A 22 -12.13 -18.06 6.57
CA HIS A 22 -12.93 -17.80 7.76
C HIS A 22 -14.43 -17.80 7.45
N LYS A 23 -15.27 -18.08 8.46
CA LYS A 23 -16.73 -18.03 8.33
C LYS A 23 -17.35 -16.65 8.56
N HIS A 24 -16.54 -15.62 8.77
CA HIS A 24 -17.03 -14.25 8.93
C HIS A 24 -17.55 -13.67 7.61
N PRO A 25 -18.47 -12.69 7.65
CA PRO A 25 -18.93 -12.00 6.45
C PRO A 25 -17.75 -11.38 5.68
N ILE A 26 -17.71 -11.62 4.36
CA ILE A 26 -16.73 -11.04 3.45
C ILE A 26 -17.39 -9.86 2.75
N ALA A 27 -16.80 -8.67 2.85
CA ALA A 27 -17.27 -7.50 2.11
C ALA A 27 -16.99 -7.69 0.60
N GLU A 28 -17.92 -7.27 -0.23
CA GLU A 28 -17.75 -7.31 -1.69
C GLU A 28 -16.60 -6.38 -2.12
N ASN A 29 -15.74 -6.86 -3.01
CA ASN A 29 -14.75 -6.02 -3.66
C ASN A 29 -15.40 -5.20 -4.78
N VAL A 30 -16.07 -4.11 -4.39
CA VAL A 30 -16.78 -3.21 -5.31
C VAL A 30 -15.85 -2.57 -6.34
N LEU A 31 -14.59 -2.33 -5.98
CA LEU A 31 -13.63 -1.69 -6.90
C LEU A 31 -13.16 -2.64 -8.00
N ALA A 32 -12.93 -3.92 -7.67
CA ALA A 32 -12.50 -4.97 -8.60
C ALA A 32 -11.32 -4.58 -9.53
N ARG A 33 -10.38 -3.76 -9.02
CA ARG A 33 -9.26 -3.15 -9.79
C ARG A 33 -9.68 -2.27 -10.97
N ASN A 34 -10.94 -1.86 -11.04
CA ASN A 34 -11.40 -0.86 -12.01
C ASN A 34 -11.12 0.55 -11.48
N PHE A 35 -10.03 1.15 -11.96
CA PHE A 35 -9.60 2.50 -11.60
C PHE A 35 -10.20 3.61 -12.49
N GLU A 36 -11.08 3.27 -13.43
CA GLU A 36 -11.81 4.27 -14.22
C GLU A 36 -12.96 4.84 -13.40
N ALA A 37 -13.08 6.16 -13.37
CA ALA A 37 -14.18 6.89 -12.72
C ALA A 37 -14.86 7.77 -13.76
N SER A 38 -16.20 7.81 -13.75
CA SER A 38 -17.01 8.59 -14.68
C SER A 38 -17.41 9.96 -14.11
N ARG A 39 -17.35 10.14 -12.78
CA ARG A 39 -17.69 11.39 -12.09
C ARG A 39 -16.75 11.67 -10.90
N PRO A 40 -16.64 12.93 -10.45
CA PRO A 40 -15.92 13.25 -9.22
C PRO A 40 -16.48 12.51 -8.00
N ASN A 41 -15.61 12.15 -7.06
CA ASN A 41 -15.94 11.48 -5.80
C ASN A 41 -16.58 10.09 -5.93
N GLU A 42 -16.42 9.43 -7.07
CA GLU A 42 -16.91 8.07 -7.29
C GLU A 42 -15.93 7.03 -6.73
N LYS A 43 -14.63 7.24 -6.95
CA LYS A 43 -13.55 6.34 -6.53
C LYS A 43 -12.34 7.15 -6.13
N TRP A 44 -11.75 6.81 -4.99
CA TRP A 44 -10.53 7.42 -4.49
C TRP A 44 -9.41 6.38 -4.40
N THR A 45 -8.18 6.84 -4.55
CA THR A 45 -6.97 6.04 -4.25
C THR A 45 -6.16 6.75 -3.18
N THR A 46 -5.38 5.97 -2.43
CA THR A 46 -4.51 6.48 -1.38
C THR A 46 -3.16 5.79 -1.46
N ASP A 47 -2.11 6.52 -1.11
CA ASP A 47 -0.77 5.98 -0.97
C ASP A 47 -0.07 6.68 0.20
N ILE A 48 0.91 5.98 0.77
CA ILE A 48 1.81 6.55 1.77
C ILE A 48 3.21 6.52 1.20
N THR A 49 3.82 7.69 1.11
CA THR A 49 5.19 7.85 0.65
C THR A 49 6.03 8.56 1.70
N TYR A 50 7.34 8.54 1.52
CA TYR A 50 8.31 9.17 2.41
C TYR A 50 9.11 10.22 1.65
N VAL A 51 9.16 11.42 2.21
CA VAL A 51 9.87 12.57 1.62
C VAL A 51 11.05 12.90 2.52
N TRP A 52 12.24 12.97 1.94
CA TRP A 52 13.44 13.40 2.67
C TRP A 52 13.43 14.93 2.84
N THR A 53 13.60 15.40 4.07
CA THR A 53 13.64 16.82 4.43
C THR A 53 14.92 17.16 5.22
N ALA A 54 15.15 18.43 5.52
CA ALA A 54 16.26 18.86 6.37
C ALA A 54 16.13 18.35 7.83
N GLU A 55 14.91 18.02 8.27
CA GLU A 55 14.61 17.53 9.62
C GLU A 55 14.51 15.98 9.67
N GLY A 56 14.69 15.30 8.53
CA GLY A 56 14.61 13.85 8.40
C GLY A 56 13.48 13.38 7.48
N TRP A 57 13.03 12.13 7.66
CA TRP A 57 11.96 11.53 6.86
C TRP A 57 10.59 12.05 7.30
N LEU A 58 9.84 12.61 6.35
CA LEU A 58 8.42 12.94 6.48
C LEU A 58 7.58 11.82 5.87
N TYR A 59 6.60 11.32 6.62
CA TYR A 59 5.67 10.30 6.14
C TYR A 59 4.41 10.99 5.65
N LEU A 60 4.16 10.96 4.34
CA LEU A 60 3.05 11.67 3.72
C LEU A 60 1.98 10.67 3.27
N ALA A 61 0.80 10.78 3.84
CA ALA A 61 -0.40 10.07 3.39
C ALA A 61 -1.23 10.99 2.49
N VAL A 62 -1.59 10.54 1.29
CA VAL A 62 -2.38 11.33 0.32
C VAL A 62 -3.61 10.57 -0.15
N VAL A 63 -4.73 11.29 -0.33
CA VAL A 63 -5.95 10.76 -0.95
C VAL A 63 -6.20 11.51 -2.26
N MET A 64 -6.30 10.76 -3.36
CA MET A 64 -6.54 11.28 -4.70
C MET A 64 -7.90 10.85 -5.24
N ASP A 65 -8.64 11.79 -5.82
CA ASP A 65 -9.83 11.51 -6.60
C ASP A 65 -9.50 10.97 -7.99
N LEU A 66 -9.97 9.77 -8.35
CA LEU A 66 -9.57 9.09 -9.59
C LEU A 66 -10.10 9.78 -10.85
N TYR A 67 -11.22 10.48 -10.76
CA TYR A 67 -11.81 11.23 -11.87
C TYR A 67 -11.01 12.49 -12.19
N SER A 68 -10.86 13.39 -11.21
CA SER A 68 -10.23 14.69 -11.39
C SER A 68 -8.70 14.67 -11.28
N ARG A 69 -8.13 13.58 -10.76
CA ARG A 69 -6.71 13.44 -10.39
C ARG A 69 -6.22 14.47 -9.37
N ARG A 70 -7.14 15.12 -8.65
CA ARG A 70 -6.81 16.07 -7.58
C ARG A 70 -6.56 15.34 -6.27
N ILE A 71 -5.62 15.86 -5.49
CA ILE A 71 -5.48 15.49 -4.09
C ILE A 71 -6.59 16.16 -3.31
N VAL A 72 -7.44 15.36 -2.66
CA VAL A 72 -8.60 15.84 -1.89
C VAL A 72 -8.35 15.82 -0.38
N GLY A 73 -7.24 15.22 0.06
CA GLY A 73 -6.78 15.25 1.44
C GLY A 73 -5.35 14.73 1.56
N TRP A 74 -4.65 15.17 2.61
CA TRP A 74 -3.34 14.66 2.99
C TRP A 74 -3.11 14.81 4.49
N ALA A 75 -2.16 14.04 5.03
CA ALA A 75 -1.67 14.13 6.40
C ALA A 75 -0.17 13.79 6.44
N THR A 76 0.54 14.35 7.41
CA THR A 76 1.98 14.17 7.63
C THR A 76 2.29 13.84 9.07
#